data_AF-A0A2J6PLJ8-F1
#
_entry.id   AF-A0A2J6PLJ8-F1
#
_cell.length_a   1.000
_cell.length_b   1.000
_cell.length_c   1.000
_cell.angle_alpha   90.00
_cell.angle_beta   90.00
_cell.angle_gamma   90.00
#
_symmetry.space_group_name_H-M   'P 1'
#
loop_
_entity.id
_entity.type
_entity.pdbx_description
1 polymer ?
#
loop_
_entity_poly.entity_id
_entity_poly.type
_entity_poly.pdbx_seq_one_letter_code
_entity_poly.pdbx_strand_id
1 'polypeptide(L)' 'SSNTFSIVYLINIFDPITRVKAEYGRYLLIINGYSSHINMEFITTCNCLKILLLILSPYSI' A
#
# COMPACT_ATOMS: atom_id res chain seq x y z
N SER A 1 -1.11 6.84 16.86
CA SER A 1 -2.12 6.63 15.80
C SER A 1 -1.50 5.80 14.68
N SER A 2 -1.75 4.49 14.67
CA SER A 2 -1.18 3.53 13.70
C SER A 2 -1.35 3.92 12.23
N ASN A 3 -2.43 4.63 11.86
CA ASN A 3 -2.70 5.07 10.49
C ASN A 3 -1.60 5.93 9.88
N THR A 4 -0.97 6.79 10.69
CA THR A 4 0.09 7.70 10.21
C THR A 4 1.34 6.92 9.79
N PHE A 5 1.63 5.81 10.46
CA PHE A 5 2.83 5.03 10.19
C PHE A 5 2.77 4.33 8.83
N SER A 6 1.62 3.75 8.48
CA SER A 6 1.43 3.04 7.22
C SER A 6 1.56 3.96 6.01
N ILE A 7 1.04 5.18 6.09
CA ILE A 7 1.13 6.19 5.02
C ILE A 7 2.58 6.69 4.88
N VAL A 8 3.24 7.00 5.99
CA VAL A 8 4.65 7.43 6.01
C VAL A 8 5.56 6.35 5.40
N TYR A 9 5.33 5.08 5.74
CA TYR A 9 6.04 3.96 5.13
C TYR A 9 5.82 3.89 3.62
N LEU A 10 4.57 4.08 3.17
CA LEU A 10 4.20 3.98 1.76
C LEU A 10 4.89 5.04 0.89
N ILE A 11 4.90 6.28 1.38
CA ILE A 11 5.45 7.44 0.66
C ILE A 11 6.97 7.43 0.71
N ASN A 12 7.56 7.19 1.89
CA ASN A 12 9.00 7.38 2.07
C ASN A 12 9.84 6.13 1.78
N ILE A 13 9.24 4.94 1.80
CA ILE A 13 9.97 3.68 1.66
C ILE A 13 9.46 2.88 0.47
N PHE A 14 8.17 2.56 0.44
CA PHE A 14 7.65 1.64 -0.59
C PHE A 14 7.73 2.25 -1.99
N ASP A 15 7.03 3.37 -2.25
CA ASP A 15 7.00 4.03 -3.56
C ASP A 15 8.40 4.25 -4.17
N PRO A 16 9.36 4.92 -3.51
CA PRO A 16 10.66 5.20 -4.13
C PRO A 16 11.43 3.93 -4.51
N ILE A 17 11.32 2.86 -3.72
CA ILE A 17 12.04 1.60 -3.97
C ILE A 17 11.38 0.82 -5.12
N THR A 18 10.06 0.70 -5.11
CA THR A 18 9.34 -0.10 -6.12
C THR A 18 9.13 0.64 -7.43
N ARG A 19 9.00 1.97 -7.41
CA ARG A 19 8.78 2.77 -8.61
C ARG A 19 9.97 2.73 -9.58
N VAL A 20 11.20 2.72 -9.05
CA VAL A 20 12.41 2.55 -9.86
C VAL A 20 12.41 1.18 -10.54
N LYS A 21 12.02 0.14 -9.81
CA LYS A 21 11.94 -1.23 -10.36
C LYS A 21 10.79 -1.43 -11.34
N ALA A 22 9.72 -0.67 -11.21
CA ALA A 22 8.53 -0.77 -12.05
C ALA A 22 8.63 0.01 -13.37
N GLU A 23 9.72 0.73 -13.62
CA GLU A 23 9.95 1.52 -14.85
C GLU A 23 8.75 2.42 -15.21
N TYR A 24 8.17 3.12 -14.23
CA TYR A 24 6.96 3.96 -14.38
C TYR A 24 5.64 3.21 -14.67
N GLY A 25 5.65 1.87 -14.64
CA GLY A 25 4.47 1.03 -14.65
C GLY A 25 3.71 1.02 -13.32
N ARG A 26 2.61 0.26 -13.28
CA ARG A 26 1.88 -0.02 -12.02
C ARG A 26 2.63 -1.07 -11.21
N TYR A 27 2.66 -0.92 -9.90
CA TYR A 27 3.28 -1.87 -8.99
C TYR A 27 2.30 -2.33 -7.92
N LEU A 28 2.43 -3.59 -7.50
CA LEU A 28 1.48 -4.28 -6.65
C LEU A 28 1.95 -4.26 -5.19
N LEU A 29 1.07 -3.81 -4.30
CA LEU A 29 1.23 -3.91 -2.85
C LEU A 29 0.24 -4.96 -2.33
N ILE A 30 0.78 -6.03 -1.74
CA ILE A 30 0.00 -7.12 -1.13
C ILE A 30 0.03 -6.94 0.38
N ILE A 31 -1.13 -6.86 1.02
CA ILE A 31 -1.27 -6.67 2.47
C ILE A 31 -2.14 -7.77 3.05
N ASN A 32 -1.76 -8.30 4.21
CA ASN A 32 -2.58 -9.22 4.97
C ASN A 32 -3.77 -8.46 5.60
N GLY A 33 -5.00 -8.92 5.38
CA GLY A 33 -6.26 -8.23 5.70
C GLY A 33 -6.62 -8.21 7.19
N TYR A 34 -5.67 -8.53 8.06
CA TYR A 34 -5.79 -8.31 9.51
C TYR A 34 -5.58 -6.84 9.91
N SER A 35 -5.30 -5.98 8.93
CA SER A 35 -4.73 -4.67 9.17
C SER A 35 -5.79 -3.59 9.42
N SER A 36 -6.05 -3.33 10.71
CA SER A 36 -6.80 -2.18 11.25
C SER A 36 -6.26 -0.79 10.83
N HIS A 37 -5.20 -0.75 10.03
CA HIS A 37 -4.53 0.44 9.52
C HIS A 37 -4.77 0.71 8.03
N ILE A 38 -5.61 -0.10 7.35
CA ILE A 38 -6.09 0.21 6.00
C ILE A 38 -7.29 1.16 6.16
N ASN A 39 -7.01 2.46 6.15
CA ASN A 39 -8.02 3.51 6.15
C ASN A 39 -8.28 4.03 4.73
N MET A 40 -9.38 4.74 4.50
CA MET A 40 -9.67 5.39 3.21
C MET A 40 -8.55 6.33 2.75
N GLU A 41 -7.89 7.01 3.67
CA GLU A 41 -6.72 7.84 3.38
C GLU A 41 -5.59 7.03 2.75
N PHE A 42 -5.30 5.85 3.30
CA PHE A 42 -4.28 4.93 2.80
C PHE A 42 -4.60 4.42 1.38
N ILE A 43 -5.86 4.03 1.14
CA ILE A 43 -6.33 3.61 -0.18
C ILE A 43 -6.20 4.76 -1.20
N THR A 44 -6.54 5.98 -0.78
CA THR A 44 -6.44 7.17 -1.61
C THR A 44 -4.98 7.45 -1.98
N THR A 45 -4.06 7.38 -1.01
CA THR A 45 -2.62 7.51 -1.26
C THR A 45 -2.10 6.46 -2.25
N CYS A 46 -2.50 5.19 -2.09
CA CYS A 46 -2.13 4.13 -3.03
C CYS A 46 -2.60 4.44 -4.46
N ASN A 47 -3.84 4.90 -4.61
CA ASN A 47 -4.40 5.24 -5.92
C ASN A 47 -3.66 6.43 -6.57
N CYS A 48 -3.37 7.49 -5.81
CA CYS A 48 -2.59 8.63 -6.29
C CYS A 48 -1.19 8.22 -6.78
N LEU A 49 -0.58 7.24 -6.12
CA LEU A 49 0.74 6.71 -6.47
C LEU A 49 0.70 5.63 -7.57
N LYS A 50 -0.48 5.31 -8.11
CA LYS A 50 -0.71 4.23 -9.10
C LYS A 50 -0.33 2.83 -8.59
N ILE A 51 -0.51 2.62 -7.30
CA ILE A 51 -0.25 1.36 -6.62
C ILE A 51 -1.49 0.49 -6.72
N LEU A 52 -1.33 -0.71 -7.27
CA LEU A 52 -2.36 -1.73 -7.22
C LEU A 52 -2.35 -2.34 -5.82
N LEU A 53 -3.49 -2.31 -5.13
CA LEU A 53 -3.61 -2.81 -3.77
C LEU A 53 -4.35 -4.16 -3.79
N LEU A 54 -3.71 -5.21 -3.28
CA LEU A 54 -4.33 -6.51 -3.03
C LEU A 54 -4.41 -6.74 -1.52
N ILE A 55 -5.63 -6.82 -1.00
CA ILE A 55 -5.90 -7.08 0.42
C ILE A 55 -6.33 -8.54 0.55
N LEU A 56 -5.50 -9.36 1.18
CA LEU A 56 -5.82 -10.76 1.43
C LEU A 56 -6.78 -10.88 2.61
N SER A 57 -7.93 -11.52 2.44
CA SER A 57 -8.85 -11.73 3.57
C SER A 57 -8.16 -12.56 4.66
N PRO A 58 -8.35 -12.24 5.96
CA PRO A 58 -7.76 -13.02 7.05
C PRO A 58 -8.28 -14.47 7.10
N TYR A 59 -9.39 -14.77 6.42
CA TYR A 59 -9.97 -16.11 6.27
C TYR A 59 -9.66 -16.76 4.92
N SER A 60 -8.53 -16.40 4.30
CA SER A 60 -8.08 -17.07 3.07
C SER A 60 -7.58 -18.47 3.42
N ILE A 61 -8.51 -19.43 3.44
CA ILE A 61 -8.28 -20.89 3.41
C ILE A 61 -8.12 -21.33 1.96
#